data_AF-A0A817SY16-F1
#
_entry.id   AF-A0A817SY16-F1
#
_cell.length_a   1.000
_cell.length_b   1.000
_cell.length_c   1.000
_cell.angle_alpha   90.00
_cell.angle_beta   90.00
_cell.angle_gamma   90.00
#
_symmetry.space_group_name_H-M   'P 1'
#
loop_
_entity.id
_entity.type
_entity.pdbx_description
1 polymer ?
#
loop_
_entity_poly.entity_id
_entity_poly.type
_entity_poly.pdbx_seq_one_letter_code
_entity_poly.pdbx_strand_id
1 'polypeptide(L)'
;LGNISLKLKNIIQDKTNINDYSTWFSSTFRQQNRILDKSSIRDLEIPGQYTSKKKPLIEHHIKIVGFDEKLLVLHSLRLPKRITIRGHDENDYRFLVKAGEDIRQDQRIEALFSIMNDLYDNDPNCNQSNSAHIAVRTYKGKSSFS
;
A
#
# COMPACT_ATOMS: atom_id res chain seq x y z
N LEU A 1 -5.18 21.08 -27.40
CA LEU A 1 -5.13 19.94 -26.46
C LEU A 1 -3.82 19.13 -26.52
N GLY A 2 -3.16 18.99 -27.68
CA GLY A 2 -1.91 18.21 -27.81
C GLY A 2 -0.70 18.70 -27.00
N ASN A 3 -0.46 20.01 -26.91
CA ASN A 3 0.71 20.57 -26.19
C ASN A 3 0.67 20.39 -24.67
N ILE A 4 -0.53 20.36 -24.07
CA ILE A 4 -0.69 20.17 -22.61
C ILE A 4 -0.41 18.71 -22.24
N SER A 5 -0.89 17.76 -23.06
CA SER A 5 -0.62 16.33 -22.86
C SER A 5 0.86 16.00 -22.99
N LEU A 6 1.56 16.58 -23.96
CA LEU A 6 3.01 16.40 -24.14
C LEU A 6 3.81 17.02 -22.98
N LYS A 7 3.42 18.23 -22.53
CA LYS A 7 4.07 18.90 -21.39
C LYS A 7 3.85 18.12 -20.08
N LEU A 8 2.66 17.57 -19.86
CA LEU A 8 2.36 16.71 -18.72
C LEU A 8 3.16 15.41 -18.78
N LYS A 9 3.28 14.76 -19.95
CA LYS A 9 4.09 13.55 -20.11
C LYS A 9 5.55 13.80 -19.75
N ASN A 10 6.14 14.90 -20.21
CA ASN A 10 7.53 15.24 -19.89
C ASN A 10 7.71 15.54 -18.39
N ILE A 11 6.81 16.32 -17.78
CA ILE A 11 6.85 16.61 -16.33
C ILE A 11 6.70 15.34 -15.48
N ILE A 12 5.87 14.38 -15.92
CA ILE A 12 5.67 13.10 -15.24
C ILE A 12 6.93 12.23 -15.35
N GLN A 13 7.57 12.22 -16.51
CA GLN A 13 8.77 11.44 -16.77
C GLN A 13 9.96 11.92 -15.91
N ASP A 14 10.03 13.22 -15.64
CA ASP A 14 11.06 13.83 -14.78
C ASP A 14 10.85 13.55 -13.29
N LYS A 15 9.62 13.30 -12.82
CA LYS A 15 9.30 13.04 -11.40
C LYS A 15 9.03 11.56 -11.11
N THR A 16 9.91 10.70 -11.60
CA THR A 16 9.85 9.26 -11.36
C THR A 16 10.73 8.80 -10.20
N ASN A 17 11.54 9.70 -9.63
CA ASN A 17 12.34 9.40 -8.44
C ASN A 17 11.61 9.84 -7.17
N ILE A 18 11.57 8.98 -6.16
CA ILE A 18 10.97 9.28 -4.86
C ILE A 18 11.67 10.45 -4.14
N ASN A 19 12.96 10.66 -4.42
CA ASN A 19 13.76 11.75 -3.86
C ASN A 19 13.29 13.12 -4.32
N ASP A 20 12.73 13.22 -5.53
CA ASP A 20 12.16 14.46 -6.05
C ASP A 20 10.96 14.94 -5.24
N TYR A 21 10.37 14.04 -4.44
CA TYR A 21 9.25 14.33 -3.56
C TYR A 21 9.65 14.45 -2.09
N SER A 22 10.79 13.87 -1.65
CA SER A 22 10.85 13.05 -0.43
C SER A 22 12.25 12.47 -0.19
N THR A 23 13.26 13.28 0.15
CA THR A 23 14.59 12.76 0.56
C THR A 23 14.55 11.91 1.84
N TRP A 24 13.46 12.02 2.63
CA TRP A 24 13.31 11.21 3.83
C TRP A 24 13.30 9.71 3.51
N PHE A 25 12.63 9.31 2.42
CA PHE A 25 12.48 7.89 2.04
C PHE A 25 13.78 7.20 1.63
N SER A 26 14.82 7.95 1.27
CA SER A 26 16.11 7.38 0.83
C SER A 26 17.20 7.55 1.87
N SER A 27 17.88 8.68 1.89
CA SER A 27 19.09 8.91 2.68
C SER A 27 18.77 8.98 4.16
N THR A 28 17.72 9.71 4.53
CA THR A 28 17.38 9.92 5.95
C THR A 28 16.86 8.65 6.58
N PHE A 29 15.93 7.93 5.93
CA PHE A 29 15.41 6.67 6.44
C PHE A 29 16.54 5.64 6.63
N ARG A 30 17.44 5.48 5.65
CA ARG A 30 18.58 4.56 5.77
C ARG A 30 19.55 4.97 6.88
N GLN A 31 19.82 6.26 7.04
CA GLN A 31 20.68 6.77 8.10
C GLN A 31 20.05 6.57 9.48
N GLN A 32 18.76 6.87 9.62
CA GLN A 32 18.05 6.78 10.89
C GLN A 32 17.90 5.31 11.35
N ASN A 33 17.69 4.37 10.42
CA ASN A 33 17.71 2.93 10.72
C ASN A 33 19.09 2.37 11.09
N ARG A 34 20.19 3.10 10.78
CA ARG A 34 21.56 2.68 11.12
C ARG A 34 22.06 3.24 12.45
N ILE A 35 21.63 4.45 12.80
CA ILE A 35 22.19 5.23 13.92
C ILE A 35 21.41 5.02 15.23
N LEU A 36 20.13 4.67 15.15
CA LEU A 36 19.32 4.50 16.34
C LEU A 36 19.51 3.08 16.90
N ASP A 37 19.94 2.99 18.16
CA ASP A 37 19.58 1.86 19.01
C ASP A 37 18.08 1.58 18.79
N LYS A 38 17.70 0.30 18.70
CA LYS A 38 16.34 -0.25 18.42
C LYS A 38 15.16 0.39 19.21
N SER A 39 15.43 1.36 20.07
CA SER A 39 14.51 2.00 21.00
C SER A 39 13.87 3.30 20.51
N SER A 40 14.41 4.06 19.55
CA SER A 40 13.90 5.44 19.26
C SER A 40 13.18 5.63 17.92
N ILE A 41 13.46 4.82 16.90
CA ILE A 41 12.47 4.51 15.86
C ILE A 41 11.93 3.14 16.23
N ARG A 42 10.66 3.08 16.62
CA ARG A 42 9.95 1.80 16.64
C ARG A 42 10.03 1.26 15.22
N ASP A 43 10.55 0.04 15.05
CA ASP A 43 10.65 -0.65 13.75
C ASP A 43 9.37 -0.42 12.95
N LEU A 44 9.44 0.43 11.92
CA LEU A 44 8.28 0.85 11.16
C LEU A 44 7.71 -0.37 10.45
N GLU A 45 6.43 -0.65 10.60
CA GLU A 45 5.79 -1.82 10.00
C GLU A 45 5.29 -1.52 8.60
N ILE A 46 5.31 -2.54 7.73
CA ILE A 46 4.58 -2.48 6.46
C ILE A 46 3.09 -2.24 6.79
N PRO A 47 2.45 -1.20 6.22
CA PRO A 47 1.05 -0.92 6.51
C PRO A 47 0.11 -2.07 6.16
N GLY A 48 -0.95 -2.23 6.95
CA GLY A 48 -2.06 -3.14 6.63
C GLY A 48 -1.94 -4.59 7.12
N GLN A 49 -1.01 -4.86 8.03
CA GLN A 49 -0.84 -6.18 8.64
C GLN A 49 -1.85 -6.51 9.75
N TYR A 50 -2.35 -5.49 10.44
CA TYR A 50 -3.41 -5.67 11.44
C TYR A 50 -4.72 -6.14 10.78
N THR A 51 -5.26 -7.22 11.34
CA THR A 51 -6.57 -7.77 11.01
C THR A 51 -7.47 -7.71 12.24
N SER A 52 -8.75 -7.42 12.05
CA SER A 52 -9.73 -7.40 13.15
C SER A 52 -10.12 -8.80 13.62
N LYS A 53 -9.76 -9.85 12.87
CA LYS A 53 -10.21 -11.24 13.13
C LYS A 53 -9.42 -11.96 14.22
N LYS A 54 -8.17 -11.56 14.49
CA LYS A 54 -7.27 -12.22 15.43
C LYS A 54 -6.39 -11.19 16.13
N LYS A 55 -5.98 -11.48 17.36
CA LYS A 55 -4.99 -10.66 18.08
C LYS A 55 -3.69 -10.60 17.23
N PRO A 56 -3.13 -9.41 16.98
CA PRO A 56 -1.93 -9.28 16.16
C PRO A 56 -0.72 -9.89 16.89
N LEU A 57 0.09 -10.64 16.14
CA LEU A 57 1.40 -11.13 16.57
C LEU A 57 2.46 -10.14 16.08
N ILE A 58 2.67 -9.08 16.86
CA ILE A 58 3.51 -7.91 16.48
C ILE A 58 4.95 -8.34 16.12
N GLU A 59 5.48 -9.37 16.78
CA GLU A 59 6.81 -9.92 16.50
C GLU A 59 6.95 -10.49 15.09
N HIS A 60 5.85 -10.92 14.48
CA HIS A 60 5.82 -11.44 13.11
C HIS A 60 5.46 -10.36 12.09
N HIS A 61 5.24 -9.12 12.53
CA HIS A 61 4.92 -8.05 11.60
C HIS A 61 6.17 -7.65 10.80
N ILE A 62 5.99 -7.63 9.49
CA ILE A 62 6.99 -7.26 8.52
C ILE A 62 7.35 -5.78 8.72
N LYS A 63 8.63 -5.52 8.84
CA LYS A 63 9.20 -4.19 9.11
C LYS A 63 9.78 -3.63 7.82
N ILE A 64 9.70 -2.32 7.66
CA ILE A 64 10.24 -1.58 6.54
C ILE A 64 11.75 -1.51 6.70
N VAL A 65 12.50 -1.99 5.71
CA VAL A 65 13.96 -1.85 5.64
C VAL A 65 14.41 -0.83 4.60
N GLY A 66 13.51 -0.41 3.72
CA GLY A 66 13.79 0.65 2.76
C GLY A 66 12.66 0.89 1.77
N PHE A 67 12.96 1.77 0.82
CA PHE A 67 12.06 2.13 -0.28
C PHE A 67 12.84 2.01 -1.60
N ASP A 68 12.13 1.65 -2.66
CA ASP A 68 12.67 1.79 -4.02
C ASP A 68 12.73 3.28 -4.39
N GLU A 69 13.83 3.68 -5.02
CA GLU A 69 14.01 5.05 -5.47
C GLU A 69 13.10 5.38 -6.66
N LYS A 70 12.73 4.38 -7.45
CA LYS A 70 11.82 4.55 -8.57
C LYS A 70 10.38 4.40 -8.11
N LEU A 71 9.55 5.37 -8.49
CA LEU A 71 8.09 5.28 -8.40
C LEU A 71 7.46 5.35 -9.79
N LEU A 72 6.25 4.81 -9.89
CA LEU A 72 5.46 4.87 -11.11
C LEU A 72 4.29 5.83 -10.92
N VAL A 73 4.23 6.90 -11.71
CA VAL A 73 3.05 7.75 -11.80
C VAL A 73 2.06 7.10 -12.76
N LEU A 74 0.87 6.74 -12.26
CA LEU A 74 -0.17 6.15 -13.09
C LEU A 74 -0.92 7.21 -13.89
N HIS A 75 -1.26 6.90 -15.13
CA HIS A 75 -1.94 7.83 -16.04
C HIS A 75 -3.46 7.83 -15.79
N SER A 76 -3.89 8.54 -14.76
CA SER A 76 -5.30 8.78 -14.40
C SER A 76 -5.51 10.25 -14.04
N LEU A 77 -6.76 10.70 -13.87
CA LEU A 77 -7.11 12.11 -13.60
C LEU A 77 -6.33 12.70 -12.41
N ARG A 78 -6.13 11.91 -11.35
CA ARG A 78 -5.42 12.34 -10.13
C ARG A 78 -3.94 11.93 -10.11
N LEU A 79 -3.46 11.28 -11.18
CA LEU A 79 -2.08 10.82 -11.33
C LEU A 79 -1.54 10.09 -10.07
N PRO A 80 -2.22 9.06 -9.54
CA PRO A 80 -1.78 8.41 -8.30
C PRO A 80 -0.42 7.73 -8.48
N LYS A 81 0.38 7.67 -7.41
CA LYS A 81 1.78 7.23 -7.46
C LYS A 81 1.89 5.83 -6.87
N ARG A 82 2.46 4.89 -7.61
CA ARG A 82 2.81 3.56 -7.10
C ARG A 82 4.24 3.57 -6.57
N ILE A 83 4.39 3.42 -5.26
CA ILE A 83 5.68 3.27 -4.58
C ILE A 83 5.94 1.80 -4.26
N THR A 84 7.20 1.45 -4.05
CA THR A 84 7.61 0.11 -3.58
C THR A 84 8.33 0.26 -2.24
N ILE A 85 7.83 -0.44 -1.22
CA ILE A 85 8.39 -0.50 0.12
C ILE A 85 9.02 -1.89 0.30
N ARG A 86 10.25 -1.96 0.81
CA ARG A 86 10.99 -3.20 1.02
C ARG A 86 10.81 -3.69 2.45
N GLY A 87 10.40 -4.95 2.61
CA GLY A 87 10.27 -5.61 3.90
C GLY A 87 11.58 -6.28 4.36
N HIS A 88 11.71 -6.51 5.66
CA HIS A 88 12.84 -7.30 6.22
C HIS A 88 12.79 -8.78 5.83
N ASP A 89 11.66 -9.24 5.29
CA ASP A 89 11.45 -10.58 4.77
C ASP A 89 11.87 -10.72 3.29
N GLU A 90 12.65 -9.76 2.81
CA GLU A 90 13.21 -9.70 1.45
C GLU A 90 12.15 -9.53 0.34
N ASN A 91 10.91 -9.21 0.71
CA ASN A 91 9.82 -8.98 -0.23
C ASN A 91 9.57 -7.49 -0.54
N ASP A 92 9.10 -7.25 -1.77
CA ASP A 92 8.70 -5.92 -2.24
C ASP A 92 7.18 -5.72 -2.15
N TYR A 93 6.76 -4.66 -1.46
CA TYR A 93 5.37 -4.29 -1.25
C TYR A 93 5.00 -3.03 -2.03
N ARG A 94 4.08 -3.16 -2.98
CA ARG A 94 3.63 -2.04 -3.81
C ARG A 94 2.41 -1.37 -3.21
N PHE A 95 2.49 -0.06 -3.02
CA PHE A 95 1.40 0.75 -2.50
C PHE A 95 1.01 1.84 -3.49
N LEU A 96 -0.28 2.14 -3.55
CA LEU A 96 -0.80 3.24 -4.35
C LEU A 96 -1.08 4.45 -3.44
N VAL A 97 -0.34 5.53 -3.68
CA VAL A 97 -0.49 6.81 -2.98
C VAL A 97 -1.48 7.67 -3.74
N LYS A 98 -2.66 7.85 -3.15
CA LYS A 98 -3.73 8.75 -3.58
C LYS A 98 -3.66 10.05 -2.76
N ALA A 99 -2.82 10.99 -3.16
CA ALA A 99 -2.60 12.22 -2.40
C ALA A 99 -3.78 13.20 -2.55
N GLY A 100 -4.25 13.75 -1.42
CA GLY A 100 -5.33 14.75 -1.40
C GLY A 100 -6.73 14.17 -1.61
N GLU A 101 -6.89 12.85 -1.48
CA GLU A 101 -8.18 12.16 -1.56
C GLU A 101 -8.55 11.61 -0.18
N ASP A 102 -9.83 11.74 0.19
CA ASP A 102 -10.37 11.08 1.37
C ASP A 102 -10.75 9.63 1.03
N ILE A 103 -9.89 8.70 1.40
CA ILE A 103 -10.05 7.28 1.08
C ILE A 103 -10.88 6.50 2.13
N ARG A 104 -11.53 7.19 3.07
CA ARG A 104 -12.37 6.55 4.11
C ARG A 104 -13.55 5.80 3.51
N GLN A 105 -14.16 6.32 2.45
CA GLN A 105 -15.27 5.66 1.76
C GLN A 105 -14.80 4.38 1.06
N ASP A 106 -13.73 4.45 0.28
CA ASP A 106 -13.10 3.28 -0.36
C ASP A 106 -12.80 2.19 0.68
N GLN A 107 -12.19 2.57 1.81
CA GLN A 107 -11.87 1.64 2.89
C GLN A 107 -13.11 0.95 3.48
N ARG A 108 -14.22 1.69 3.66
CA ARG A 108 -15.48 1.11 4.17
C ARG A 108 -16.09 0.14 3.17
N ILE A 109 -16.01 0.44 1.88
CA ILE A 109 -16.49 -0.45 0.81
C ILE A 109 -15.67 -1.75 0.78
N GLU A 110 -14.34 -1.67 0.90
CA GLU A 110 -13.48 -2.86 1.00
C GLU A 110 -13.80 -3.70 2.25
N ALA A 111 -14.09 -3.06 3.38
CA ALA A 111 -14.54 -3.77 4.58
C ALA A 111 -15.88 -4.51 4.35
N LEU A 112 -16.82 -3.88 3.65
CA LEU A 112 -18.09 -4.50 3.26
C LEU A 112 -17.86 -5.72 2.34
N PHE A 113 -16.99 -5.61 1.34
CA PHE A 113 -16.65 -6.75 0.48
C PHE A 113 -15.99 -7.90 1.26
N SER A 114 -15.15 -7.58 2.25
CA SER A 114 -14.61 -8.63 3.14
C SER A 114 -15.72 -9.35 3.92
N ILE A 115 -16.75 -8.63 4.38
CA ILE A 115 -17.90 -9.24 5.06
C ILE A 115 -18.71 -10.11 4.08
N MET A 116 -18.89 -9.66 2.84
CA MET A 116 -19.59 -10.44 1.81
C MET A 116 -18.86 -11.76 1.52
N ASN A 117 -17.53 -11.73 1.40
CA ASN A 117 -16.75 -12.96 1.23
C ASN A 117 -16.90 -13.89 2.42
N ASP A 118 -16.91 -13.37 3.65
CA ASP A 118 -17.15 -14.17 4.84
C ASP A 118 -18.55 -14.82 4.80
N LEU A 119 -19.57 -14.15 4.26
CA LEU A 119 -20.90 -14.75 4.07
C LEU A 119 -20.91 -15.84 3.01
N TYR A 120 -20.23 -15.64 1.88
CA TYR A 120 -20.13 -16.65 0.82
C TYR A 120 -19.40 -17.91 1.30
N ASP A 121 -18.34 -17.76 2.08
CA ASP A 121 -17.59 -18.89 2.64
C ASP A 121 -18.44 -19.71 3.63
N ASN A 122 -19.42 -19.10 4.29
CA ASN A 122 -20.30 -19.78 5.25
C ASN A 122 -21.57 -20.36 4.62
N ASP A 123 -21.91 -20.02 3.37
CA ASP A 123 -23.08 -20.57 2.67
C ASP A 123 -22.72 -21.92 2.02
N PRO A 124 -23.35 -23.04 2.44
CA PRO A 124 -23.09 -24.35 1.85
C PRO A 124 -23.40 -24.43 0.35
N ASN A 125 -24.27 -23.57 -0.18
CA ASN A 125 -24.58 -23.53 -1.61
C ASN A 125 -23.46 -22.86 -2.44
N CYS A 126 -22.74 -21.93 -1.83
CA CYS A 126 -21.62 -21.21 -2.45
C CYS A 126 -20.28 -21.94 -2.26
N ASN A 127 -20.18 -22.83 -1.26
CA ASN A 127 -18.96 -23.56 -0.90
C ASN A 127 -19.03 -25.08 -1.18
N GLN A 128 -19.97 -25.51 -2.02
CA GLN A 128 -20.09 -26.90 -2.48
C GLN A 128 -18.95 -27.29 -3.42
N SER A 129 -18.46 -28.53 -3.31
CA SER A 129 -17.33 -29.07 -4.09
C SER A 129 -17.52 -29.07 -5.62
N ASN A 130 -18.76 -28.94 -6.09
CA ASN A 130 -19.13 -28.88 -7.51
C ASN A 130 -19.59 -27.49 -7.97
N SER A 131 -19.58 -26.50 -7.08
CA SER A 131 -19.89 -25.10 -7.38
C SER A 131 -18.59 -24.31 -7.51
N ALA A 132 -18.55 -23.33 -8.43
CA ALA A 132 -17.42 -22.41 -8.51
C ALA A 132 -17.30 -21.64 -7.18
N HIS A 133 -16.09 -21.57 -6.60
CA HIS A 133 -15.83 -20.74 -5.43
C HIS A 133 -16.15 -19.27 -5.74
N ILE A 134 -17.11 -18.69 -5.01
CA ILE A 134 -17.57 -17.31 -5.22
C ILE A 134 -16.87 -16.40 -4.21
N ALA A 135 -16.05 -15.48 -4.70
CA ALA A 135 -15.45 -14.43 -3.90
C ALA A 135 -15.30 -13.12 -4.68
N VAL A 136 -15.55 -12.00 -4.01
CA VAL A 136 -15.21 -10.67 -4.49
C VAL A 136 -13.72 -10.44 -4.24
N ARG A 137 -12.97 -10.05 -5.28
CA ARG A 137 -11.56 -9.70 -5.12
C ARG A 137 -11.43 -8.39 -4.35
N THR A 138 -10.94 -8.47 -3.12
CA THR A 138 -10.71 -7.31 -2.25
C THR A 138 -9.28 -6.81 -2.33
N TYR A 139 -9.09 -5.54 -2.02
CA TYR A 139 -7.78 -4.91 -1.88
C TYR A 139 -7.70 -4.19 -0.54
N LYS A 140 -6.51 -4.19 0.07
CA LYS A 140 -6.29 -3.43 1.30
C LYS A 140 -6.15 -1.94 0.97
N GLY A 141 -7.26 -1.24 0.77
CA GLY A 141 -7.30 0.23 0.80
C GLY A 141 -7.09 0.70 2.23
N LYS A 142 -5.87 1.13 2.60
CA LYS A 142 -5.62 1.64 3.96
C LYS A 142 -5.00 3.03 3.89
N SER A 143 -5.71 4.01 4.47
CA SER A 143 -5.17 5.31 4.81
C SER A 143 -4.16 5.14 5.93
N SER A 144 -2.88 5.36 5.63
CA SER A 144 -1.91 5.70 6.67
C SER A 144 -1.90 7.21 6.80
N PHE A 145 -2.58 7.76 7.81
CA PHE A 145 -2.19 8.95 8.55
C PHE A 145 -3.17 9.07 9.72
N SER A 146 -2.75 8.55 10.87
CA SER A 146 -3.17 9.04 12.18
C SER A 146 -1.97 9.04 13.10
#